data_AF-A0A2R5LCA5-F1
#
_entry.id   AF-A0A2R5LCA5-F1
#
_cell.length_a   1.000
_cell.length_b   1.000
_cell.length_c   1.000
_cell.angle_alpha   90.00
_cell.angle_beta   90.00
_cell.angle_gamma   90.00
#
_symmetry.space_group_name_H-M   'P 1'
#
loop_
_entity.id
_entity.type
_entity.pdbx_description
1 polymer ?
#
loop_
_entity_poly.entity_id
_entity_poly.type
_entity_poly.pdbx_seq_one_letter_code
_entity_poly.pdbx_strand_id
1 'polypeptide(L)'
;GISMNLLETKGDTYFFTFEHSKTYQAVQFQFLDAVETFNPDTIVALLNLHPYHVDALIQFSDICKMGEDFQMAAELIERALYCLESCFHALFNVTQGNCRLDYRRNENRSLFLALFKHLSFVGQRGCSRTALEFCKLLLGLDPEGDPLCVTLMLDYYAVRAEQYEYLVRMYQEWDAARNLSHLPNFAFSVPLAMFHMTQAGSSTVTTMAEADRLLQEALLMFPGALMPLLDKCGIQADSEVIKHTYFGAVAQSEQPTALKQLVSLYVGRNYVLWKEPEVISWLERNVKETIKRISNNDSAVKSYQEKRKKLYQGLPRNIARHILLSNIKEANVTIPQDLANAPIFGFDPLPPADAIVSYTRPSRSQQSGDHGVVGAFFRSLLPSFNLPADAVGIQVNDPAAEHPRGAEGAAARAVDASDLRRSVTSLLDAMRDLLNNIHLTSDVPNDGDVDSDDEREE
;
A
#
# COMPACT_ATOMS: atom_id res chain seq x y z
N GLY A 1 26.27 -8.76 -7.88
CA GLY A 1 26.16 -7.35 -7.40
C GLY A 1 25.48 -7.32 -6.05
N ILE A 2 24.40 -8.07 -5.92
CA ILE A 2 23.72 -8.39 -4.67
C ILE A 2 24.07 -9.84 -4.31
N SER A 3 24.08 -10.18 -3.02
CA SER A 3 24.17 -11.56 -2.50
C SER A 3 23.35 -11.70 -1.22
N MET A 4 22.89 -12.90 -0.90
CA MET A 4 22.20 -13.18 0.37
C MET A 4 23.11 -13.99 1.31
N ASN A 5 23.21 -13.54 2.55
CA ASN A 5 23.99 -14.19 3.61
C ASN A 5 23.10 -14.70 4.74
N LEU A 6 23.46 -15.86 5.30
CA LEU A 6 22.87 -16.39 6.52
C LEU A 6 23.54 -15.72 7.73
N LEU A 7 22.77 -15.04 8.56
CA LEU A 7 23.24 -14.35 9.76
C LEU A 7 23.22 -15.24 10.99
N GLU A 8 22.11 -15.94 11.21
CA GLU A 8 21.88 -16.71 12.43
C GLU A 8 20.90 -17.86 12.17
N THR A 9 21.05 -18.95 12.93
CA THR A 9 20.11 -20.06 12.97
C THR A 9 19.63 -20.25 14.40
N LYS A 10 18.32 -20.15 14.65
CA LYS A 10 17.69 -20.39 15.94
C LYS A 10 16.70 -21.53 15.82
N GLY A 11 17.09 -22.71 16.30
CA GLY A 11 16.31 -23.94 16.09
C GLY A 11 16.07 -24.16 14.60
N ASP A 12 14.80 -24.33 14.21
CA ASP A 12 14.43 -24.53 12.80
C ASP A 12 14.28 -23.21 12.01
N THR A 13 14.52 -22.04 12.62
CA THR A 13 14.38 -20.73 11.98
C THR A 13 15.72 -20.16 11.54
N TYR A 14 15.79 -19.69 10.29
CA TYR A 14 16.99 -19.15 9.66
C TYR A 14 16.83 -17.65 9.39
N PHE A 15 17.80 -16.85 9.80
CA PHE A 15 17.80 -15.39 9.62
C PHE A 15 18.79 -14.99 8.54
N PHE A 16 18.32 -14.26 7.53
CA PHE A 16 19.12 -13.87 6.37
C PHE A 16 19.23 -12.35 6.24
N THR A 17 20.14 -11.91 5.37
CA THR A 17 20.22 -10.52 4.92
C THR A 17 20.72 -10.46 3.48
N PHE A 18 20.24 -9.48 2.73
CA PHE A 18 20.90 -9.08 1.49
C PHE A 18 22.11 -8.20 1.79
N GLU A 19 23.12 -8.32 0.93
CA GLU A 19 24.32 -7.49 0.93
C GLU A 19 24.58 -6.97 -0.47
N HIS A 20 24.96 -5.69 -0.54
CA HIS A 20 25.32 -5.02 -1.77
C HIS A 20 26.84 -4.93 -1.90
N SER A 21 27.39 -5.39 -3.03
CA SER A 21 28.80 -5.20 -3.34
C SER A 21 29.14 -3.72 -3.51
N LYS A 22 30.41 -3.33 -3.33
CA LYS A 22 30.84 -1.93 -3.52
C LYS A 22 30.45 -1.36 -4.89
N THR A 23 30.50 -2.19 -5.93
CA THR A 23 30.07 -1.80 -7.28
C THR A 23 28.57 -1.53 -7.33
N TYR A 24 27.75 -2.37 -6.70
CA TYR A 24 26.30 -2.15 -6.63
C TYR A 24 25.97 -0.91 -5.79
N GLN A 25 26.67 -0.69 -4.67
CA GLN A 25 26.52 0.52 -3.85
C GLN A 25 26.82 1.80 -4.64
N ALA A 26 27.84 1.80 -5.51
CA ALA A 26 28.13 2.93 -6.37
C ALA A 26 26.96 3.27 -7.32
N VAL A 27 26.33 2.24 -7.90
CA VAL A 27 25.12 2.41 -8.74
C VAL A 27 23.93 2.87 -7.89
N GLN A 28 23.76 2.33 -6.67
CA GLN A 28 22.72 2.77 -5.75
C GLN A 28 22.83 4.27 -5.46
N PHE A 29 24.04 4.81 -5.28
CA PHE A 29 24.22 6.24 -5.06
C PHE A 29 23.81 7.05 -6.30
N GLN A 30 24.15 6.60 -7.51
CA GLN A 30 23.68 7.23 -8.75
C GLN A 30 22.17 7.17 -8.89
N PHE A 31 21.54 6.07 -8.47
CA PHE A 31 20.09 5.94 -8.43
C PHE A 31 19.46 6.95 -7.45
N LEU A 32 20.00 7.09 -6.25
CA LEU A 32 19.54 8.08 -5.27
C LEU A 32 19.70 9.51 -5.80
N ASP A 33 20.81 9.80 -6.51
CA ASP A 33 21.00 11.06 -7.24
C ASP A 33 19.89 11.27 -8.29
N ALA A 34 19.59 10.26 -9.09
CA ALA A 34 18.59 10.31 -10.16
C ALA A 34 17.17 10.56 -9.61
N VAL A 35 16.78 9.83 -8.55
CA VAL A 35 15.43 9.96 -7.97
C VAL A 35 15.20 11.33 -7.33
N GLU A 36 16.23 11.94 -6.74
CA GLU A 36 16.17 13.31 -6.22
C GLU A 36 15.95 14.37 -7.31
N THR A 37 16.22 14.07 -8.58
CA THR A 37 15.96 15.00 -9.69
C THR A 37 14.49 15.09 -10.08
N PHE A 38 13.66 14.14 -9.64
CA PHE A 38 12.26 13.97 -10.07
C PHE A 38 12.06 13.85 -11.59
N ASN A 39 13.12 13.53 -12.35
CA ASN A 39 13.04 13.31 -13.78
C ASN A 39 13.08 11.80 -14.10
N PRO A 40 12.01 11.21 -14.69
CA PRO A 40 11.97 9.79 -15.04
C PRO A 40 13.07 9.37 -16.02
N ASP A 41 13.50 10.26 -16.92
CA ASP A 41 14.52 9.96 -17.94
C ASP A 41 15.86 9.59 -17.31
N THR A 42 16.18 10.16 -16.15
CA THR A 42 17.43 9.85 -15.42
C THR A 42 17.41 8.42 -14.87
N ILE A 43 16.24 7.93 -14.44
CA ILE A 43 16.05 6.55 -13.98
C ILE A 43 16.09 5.59 -15.17
N VAL A 44 15.49 5.97 -16.31
CA VAL A 44 15.55 5.18 -17.56
C VAL A 44 16.99 5.06 -18.05
N ALA A 45 17.75 6.16 -18.08
CA ALA A 45 19.15 6.15 -18.47
C ALA A 45 19.98 5.23 -17.56
N LEU A 46 19.73 5.26 -16.25
CA LEU A 46 20.37 4.35 -15.30
C LEU A 46 19.97 2.89 -15.55
N LEU A 47 18.70 2.59 -15.82
CA LEU A 47 18.23 1.24 -16.14
C LEU A 47 18.77 0.72 -17.48
N ASN A 48 18.99 1.58 -18.47
CA ASN A 48 19.64 1.18 -19.72
C ASN A 48 21.10 0.75 -19.50
N LEU A 49 21.80 1.39 -18.56
CA LEU A 49 23.17 1.03 -18.18
C LEU A 49 23.23 -0.14 -17.19
N HIS A 50 22.25 -0.22 -16.30
CA HIS A 50 22.17 -1.20 -15.20
C HIS A 50 20.77 -1.81 -15.11
N PRO A 51 20.39 -2.72 -16.05
CA PRO A 51 19.03 -3.25 -16.17
C PRO A 51 18.51 -4.02 -14.94
N TYR A 52 19.43 -4.47 -14.09
CA TYR A 52 19.15 -5.33 -12.93
C TYR A 52 19.24 -4.58 -11.59
N HIS A 53 19.27 -3.23 -11.60
CA HIS A 53 19.26 -2.44 -10.37
C HIS A 53 17.86 -2.41 -9.73
N VAL A 54 17.69 -3.16 -8.64
CA VAL A 54 16.38 -3.50 -8.04
C VAL A 54 15.55 -2.27 -7.65
N ASP A 55 16.12 -1.32 -6.92
CA ASP A 55 15.35 -0.15 -6.46
C ASP A 55 14.94 0.77 -7.62
N ALA A 56 15.73 0.81 -8.69
CA ALA A 56 15.38 1.55 -9.90
C ALA A 56 14.21 0.90 -10.63
N LEU A 57 14.18 -0.44 -10.70
CA LEU A 57 13.05 -1.19 -11.24
C LEU A 57 11.77 -0.93 -10.45
N ILE A 58 11.86 -0.97 -9.11
CA ILE A 58 10.72 -0.72 -8.23
C ILE A 58 10.20 0.71 -8.40
N GLN A 59 11.09 1.71 -8.42
CA GLN A 59 10.70 3.11 -8.58
C GLN A 59 10.14 3.40 -9.96
N PHE A 60 10.72 2.81 -11.01
CA PHE A 60 10.25 3.01 -12.38
C PHE A 60 8.92 2.29 -12.64
N SER A 61 8.69 1.14 -12.00
CA SER A 61 7.37 0.46 -12.01
C SER A 61 6.25 1.39 -11.53
N ASP A 62 6.49 2.18 -10.47
CA ASP A 62 5.49 3.15 -10.00
C ASP A 62 5.25 4.28 -11.01
N ILE A 63 6.28 4.71 -11.73
CA ILE A 63 6.16 5.71 -12.79
C ILE A 63 5.32 5.16 -13.95
N CYS A 64 5.60 3.92 -14.41
CA CYS A 64 4.81 3.24 -15.44
C CYS A 64 3.34 3.08 -15.00
N LYS A 65 3.11 2.71 -13.74
CA LYS A 65 1.76 2.59 -13.17
C LYS A 65 1.01 3.93 -13.15
N MET A 66 1.69 5.04 -12.84
CA MET A 66 1.11 6.39 -12.95
C MET A 66 0.80 6.77 -14.40
N GLY A 67 1.60 6.30 -15.35
CA GLY A 67 1.38 6.41 -16.79
C GLY A 67 0.31 5.46 -17.36
N GLU A 68 -0.40 4.72 -16.51
CA GLU A 68 -1.38 3.68 -16.89
C GLU A 68 -0.79 2.50 -17.71
N ASP A 69 0.53 2.38 -17.78
CA ASP A 69 1.22 1.23 -18.36
C ASP A 69 1.43 0.14 -17.30
N PHE A 70 0.33 -0.55 -16.99
CA PHE A 70 0.31 -1.61 -15.99
C PHE A 70 1.11 -2.85 -16.40
N GLN A 71 1.22 -3.11 -17.71
CA GLN A 71 1.96 -4.27 -18.21
C GLN A 71 3.45 -4.09 -17.95
N MET A 72 4.02 -2.97 -18.40
CA MET A 72 5.42 -2.66 -18.15
C MET A 72 5.72 -2.57 -16.65
N ALA A 73 4.80 -1.96 -15.88
CA ALA A 73 4.95 -1.87 -14.43
C ALA A 73 5.05 -3.26 -13.76
N ALA A 74 4.28 -4.25 -14.22
CA ALA A 74 4.33 -5.62 -13.72
C ALA A 74 5.63 -6.32 -14.14
N GLU A 75 6.03 -6.22 -15.41
CA GLU A 75 7.27 -6.80 -15.96
C GLU A 75 8.52 -6.29 -15.21
N LEU A 76 8.55 -4.99 -14.86
CA LEU A 76 9.64 -4.41 -14.08
C LEU A 76 9.75 -5.01 -12.66
N ILE A 77 8.61 -5.29 -12.01
CA ILE A 77 8.60 -5.92 -10.69
C ILE A 77 8.97 -7.41 -10.78
N GLU A 78 8.51 -8.11 -11.82
CA GLU A 78 8.92 -9.50 -12.08
C GLU A 78 10.43 -9.57 -12.32
N ARG A 79 11.00 -8.63 -13.09
CA ARG A 79 12.46 -8.51 -13.25
C ARG A 79 13.17 -8.22 -11.93
N ALA A 80 12.62 -7.36 -11.09
CA ALA A 80 13.19 -7.08 -9.76
C ALA A 80 13.19 -8.33 -8.87
N LEU A 81 12.10 -9.11 -8.87
CA LEU A 81 12.02 -10.37 -8.14
C LEU A 81 13.00 -11.40 -8.68
N TYR A 82 13.12 -11.54 -9.99
CA TYR A 82 14.11 -12.42 -10.63
C TYR A 82 15.54 -12.10 -10.19
N CYS A 83 15.92 -10.81 -10.15
CA CYS A 83 17.22 -10.39 -9.63
C CYS A 83 17.45 -10.83 -8.18
N LEU A 84 16.43 -10.70 -7.33
CA LEU A 84 16.56 -11.04 -5.92
C LEU A 84 16.58 -12.56 -5.71
N GLU A 85 15.73 -13.30 -6.42
CA GLU A 85 15.62 -14.76 -6.37
C GLU A 85 16.91 -15.44 -6.82
N SER A 86 17.52 -14.96 -7.91
CA SER A 86 18.83 -15.47 -8.38
C SER A 86 19.97 -15.26 -7.37
N CYS A 87 19.76 -14.41 -6.36
CA CYS A 87 20.74 -14.13 -5.30
C CYS A 87 20.43 -14.88 -3.99
N PHE A 88 19.39 -15.72 -3.93
CA PHE A 88 19.00 -16.44 -2.72
C PHE A 88 20.10 -17.39 -2.24
N HIS A 89 20.30 -17.42 -0.92
CA HIS A 89 21.17 -18.41 -0.30
C HIS A 89 20.58 -19.81 -0.49
N ALA A 90 21.40 -20.85 -0.64
CA ALA A 90 20.92 -22.23 -0.89
C ALA A 90 19.95 -22.78 0.20
N LEU A 91 20.06 -22.26 1.41
CA LEU A 91 19.18 -22.59 2.54
C LEU A 91 17.92 -21.70 2.63
N PHE A 92 17.81 -20.65 1.82
CA PHE A 92 16.67 -19.77 1.80
C PHE A 92 15.54 -20.41 1.00
N ASN A 93 14.68 -21.16 1.68
CA ASN A 93 13.52 -21.79 1.08
C ASN A 93 12.23 -21.08 1.50
N VAL A 94 11.67 -20.31 0.56
CA VAL A 94 10.42 -19.55 0.74
C VAL A 94 9.21 -20.41 1.08
N THR A 95 9.22 -21.70 0.73
CA THR A 95 8.07 -22.62 0.93
C THR A 95 8.00 -23.19 2.35
N GLN A 96 9.10 -23.17 3.10
CA GLN A 96 9.16 -23.78 4.44
C GLN A 96 8.64 -22.88 5.55
N GLY A 97 8.47 -21.58 5.30
CA GLY A 97 7.97 -20.64 6.31
C GLY A 97 8.91 -20.43 7.51
N ASN A 98 10.18 -20.84 7.41
CA ASN A 98 11.19 -20.77 8.47
C ASN A 98 12.31 -19.75 8.20
N CYS A 99 12.30 -19.09 7.04
CA CYS A 99 13.26 -18.05 6.69
C CYS A 99 12.75 -16.68 7.17
N ARG A 100 13.65 -15.88 7.75
CA ARG A 100 13.35 -14.55 8.30
C ARG A 100 14.24 -13.48 7.68
N LEU A 101 13.66 -12.31 7.46
CA LEU A 101 14.36 -11.12 6.98
C LEU A 101 13.96 -9.91 7.82
N ASP A 102 14.94 -9.14 8.25
CA ASP A 102 14.71 -7.93 9.04
C ASP A 102 14.46 -6.73 8.13
N TYR A 103 13.23 -6.19 8.16
CA TYR A 103 12.84 -5.03 7.35
C TYR A 103 13.55 -3.73 7.75
N ARG A 104 14.18 -3.67 8.92
CA ARG A 104 14.94 -2.49 9.35
C ARG A 104 16.17 -2.27 8.49
N ARG A 105 16.74 -3.32 7.89
CA ARG A 105 17.86 -3.22 6.94
C ARG A 105 17.36 -2.78 5.57
N ASN A 106 17.96 -1.72 5.02
CA ASN A 106 17.54 -1.15 3.74
C ASN A 106 17.57 -2.18 2.60
N GLU A 107 18.61 -3.01 2.57
CA GLU A 107 18.85 -4.03 1.52
C GLU A 107 17.74 -5.09 1.49
N ASN A 108 17.13 -5.40 2.63
CA ASN A 108 16.05 -6.37 2.72
C ASN A 108 14.72 -5.81 2.22
N ARG A 109 14.50 -4.49 2.32
CA ARG A 109 13.19 -3.87 2.02
C ARG A 109 12.78 -4.08 0.58
N SER A 110 13.74 -4.08 -0.35
CA SER A 110 13.47 -4.25 -1.77
C SER A 110 12.72 -5.56 -2.07
N LEU A 111 13.03 -6.66 -1.36
CA LEU A 111 12.29 -7.91 -1.50
C LEU A 111 10.85 -7.79 -0.99
N PHE A 112 10.64 -7.22 0.19
CA PHE A 112 9.28 -7.01 0.73
C PHE A 112 8.43 -6.15 -0.21
N LEU A 113 9.00 -5.06 -0.73
CA LEU A 113 8.30 -4.15 -1.63
C LEU A 113 8.01 -4.79 -2.99
N ALA A 114 8.98 -5.49 -3.57
CA ALA A 114 8.78 -6.21 -4.83
C ALA A 114 7.70 -7.30 -4.68
N LEU A 115 7.73 -8.09 -3.61
CA LEU A 115 6.71 -9.10 -3.31
C LEU A 115 5.33 -8.47 -3.11
N PHE A 116 5.23 -7.35 -2.38
CA PHE A 116 3.95 -6.66 -2.15
C PHE A 116 3.36 -6.09 -3.44
N LYS A 117 4.19 -5.49 -4.30
CA LYS A 117 3.75 -4.97 -5.59
C LYS A 117 3.34 -6.10 -6.52
N HIS A 118 4.12 -7.18 -6.59
CA HIS A 118 3.77 -8.36 -7.38
C HIS A 118 2.46 -9.00 -6.92
N LEU A 119 2.29 -9.16 -5.60
CA LEU A 119 1.03 -9.57 -4.96
C LEU A 119 -0.15 -8.72 -5.44
N SER A 120 0.03 -7.40 -5.50
CA SER A 120 -1.02 -6.48 -5.95
C SER A 120 -1.37 -6.70 -7.42
N PHE A 121 -0.39 -6.88 -8.31
CA PHE A 121 -0.63 -7.17 -9.72
C PHE A 121 -1.30 -8.52 -9.95
N VAL A 122 -0.83 -9.58 -9.28
CA VAL A 122 -1.42 -10.92 -9.34
C VAL A 122 -2.87 -10.90 -8.83
N GLY A 123 -3.13 -10.15 -7.76
CA GLY A 123 -4.48 -9.96 -7.24
C GLY A 123 -5.42 -9.26 -8.22
N GLN A 124 -4.94 -8.23 -8.93
CA GLN A 124 -5.71 -7.51 -9.96
C GLN A 124 -6.04 -8.38 -11.17
N ARG A 125 -5.17 -9.35 -11.50
CA ARG A 125 -5.42 -10.37 -12.54
C ARG A 125 -6.44 -11.44 -12.12
N GLY A 126 -6.97 -11.37 -10.90
CA GLY A 126 -7.96 -12.30 -10.38
C GLY A 126 -7.40 -13.58 -9.76
N CYS A 127 -6.07 -13.76 -9.73
CA CYS A 127 -5.38 -14.92 -9.18
C CYS A 127 -5.34 -14.87 -7.64
N SER A 128 -6.52 -14.94 -7.01
CA SER A 128 -6.70 -14.71 -5.57
C SER A 128 -6.01 -15.75 -4.70
N ARG A 129 -5.95 -17.01 -5.15
CA ARG A 129 -5.24 -18.07 -4.43
C ARG A 129 -3.74 -17.81 -4.41
N THR A 130 -3.15 -17.47 -5.55
CA THR A 130 -1.73 -17.11 -5.64
C THR A 130 -1.41 -15.88 -4.80
N ALA A 131 -2.26 -14.84 -4.87
CA ALA A 131 -2.14 -13.66 -4.03
C ALA A 131 -2.19 -14.00 -2.52
N LEU A 132 -3.06 -14.93 -2.11
CA LEU A 132 -3.08 -15.38 -0.72
C LEU A 132 -1.76 -16.04 -0.30
N GLU A 133 -1.15 -16.86 -1.15
CA GLU A 133 0.16 -17.48 -0.84
C GLU A 133 1.28 -16.43 -0.75
N PHE A 134 1.26 -15.38 -1.58
CA PHE A 134 2.18 -14.25 -1.43
C PHE A 134 1.94 -13.45 -0.13
N CYS A 135 0.70 -13.34 0.34
CA CYS A 135 0.41 -12.75 1.65
C CYS A 135 1.08 -13.56 2.76
N LYS A 136 0.95 -14.89 2.72
CA LYS A 136 1.59 -15.81 3.67
C LYS A 136 3.11 -15.76 3.59
N LEU A 137 3.67 -15.67 2.39
CA LEU A 137 5.11 -15.53 2.19
C LEU A 137 5.64 -14.25 2.85
N LEU A 138 5.03 -13.10 2.55
CA LEU A 138 5.40 -11.82 3.15
C LEU A 138 5.32 -11.85 4.68
N LEU A 139 4.23 -12.41 5.21
CA LEU A 139 4.05 -12.58 6.65
C LEU A 139 5.08 -13.56 7.23
N GLY A 140 5.48 -14.58 6.48
CA GLY A 140 6.50 -15.54 6.89
C GLY A 140 7.91 -14.95 7.02
N LEU A 141 8.23 -13.89 6.26
CA LEU A 141 9.53 -13.22 6.34
C LEU A 141 9.73 -12.46 7.65
N ASP A 142 8.68 -11.82 8.15
CA ASP A 142 8.66 -11.16 9.46
C ASP A 142 7.29 -11.31 10.12
N PRO A 143 7.02 -12.47 10.77
CA PRO A 143 5.72 -12.75 11.34
C PRO A 143 5.33 -11.78 12.43
N GLU A 144 6.26 -11.37 13.28
CA GLU A 144 5.99 -10.53 14.45
C GLU A 144 5.88 -9.05 14.07
N GLY A 145 6.76 -8.55 13.20
CA GLY A 145 6.79 -7.15 12.81
C GLY A 145 5.71 -6.76 11.82
N ASP A 146 5.32 -7.68 10.91
CA ASP A 146 4.47 -7.43 9.73
C ASP A 146 4.68 -6.01 9.16
N PRO A 147 5.88 -5.72 8.63
CA PRO A 147 6.30 -4.36 8.30
C PRO A 147 5.44 -3.73 7.20
N LEU A 148 4.82 -4.52 6.33
CA LEU A 148 3.92 -4.04 5.28
C LEU A 148 2.44 -4.21 5.64
N CYS A 149 2.12 -4.60 6.88
CA CYS A 149 0.77 -4.91 7.36
C CYS A 149 -0.03 -5.78 6.38
N VAL A 150 0.58 -6.84 5.84
CA VAL A 150 -0.08 -7.75 4.90
C VAL A 150 -1.28 -8.45 5.54
N THR A 151 -1.32 -8.51 6.87
CA THR A 151 -2.48 -8.89 7.67
C THR A 151 -3.76 -8.13 7.25
N LEU A 152 -3.67 -6.88 6.79
CA LEU A 152 -4.82 -6.04 6.37
C LEU A 152 -5.41 -6.37 4.98
N MET A 153 -4.80 -7.30 4.23
CA MET A 153 -5.31 -7.76 2.94
C MET A 153 -5.45 -9.28 2.84
N LEU A 154 -4.95 -10.02 3.83
CA LEU A 154 -4.99 -11.47 3.88
C LEU A 154 -6.42 -12.00 3.90
N ASP A 155 -7.31 -11.34 4.65
CA ASP A 155 -8.73 -11.67 4.73
C ASP A 155 -9.42 -11.61 3.36
N TYR A 156 -9.16 -10.54 2.59
CA TYR A 156 -9.75 -10.35 1.26
C TYR A 156 -9.40 -11.52 0.33
N TYR A 157 -8.11 -11.88 0.25
CA TYR A 157 -7.68 -12.98 -0.61
C TYR A 157 -8.09 -14.35 -0.09
N ALA A 158 -8.20 -14.53 1.24
CA ALA A 158 -8.70 -15.76 1.81
C ALA A 158 -10.17 -16.01 1.44
N VAL A 159 -11.03 -15.00 1.58
CA VAL A 159 -12.46 -15.09 1.20
C VAL A 159 -12.60 -15.25 -0.32
N ARG A 160 -11.89 -14.42 -1.11
CA ARG A 160 -11.88 -14.50 -2.58
C ARG A 160 -11.41 -15.84 -3.14
N ALA A 161 -10.56 -16.56 -2.41
CA ALA A 161 -10.02 -17.86 -2.81
C ALA A 161 -10.75 -19.04 -2.15
N GLU A 162 -11.90 -18.78 -1.51
CA GLU A 162 -12.72 -19.78 -0.80
C GLU A 162 -11.91 -20.57 0.25
N GLN A 163 -10.93 -19.91 0.87
CA GLN A 163 -10.14 -20.47 1.96
C GLN A 163 -10.71 -20.03 3.31
N TYR A 164 -11.99 -20.30 3.51
CA TYR A 164 -12.74 -19.86 4.68
C TYR A 164 -12.23 -20.53 5.96
N GLU A 165 -11.98 -21.84 5.92
CA GLU A 165 -11.46 -22.62 7.05
C GLU A 165 -10.11 -22.08 7.52
N TYR A 166 -9.25 -21.70 6.57
CA TYR A 166 -7.95 -21.12 6.87
C TYR A 166 -8.11 -19.78 7.61
N LEU A 167 -8.97 -18.88 7.13
CA LEU A 167 -9.20 -17.58 7.76
C LEU A 167 -9.79 -17.72 9.17
N VAL A 168 -10.79 -18.60 9.33
CA VAL A 168 -11.43 -18.85 10.63
C VAL A 168 -10.44 -19.45 11.62
N ARG A 169 -9.64 -20.45 11.20
CA ARG A 169 -8.61 -21.05 12.05
C ARG A 169 -7.56 -20.02 12.47
N MET A 170 -7.06 -19.23 11.51
CA MET A 170 -6.11 -18.15 11.80
C MET A 170 -6.66 -17.18 12.83
N TYR A 171 -7.92 -16.76 12.68
CA TYR A 171 -8.57 -15.88 13.64
C TYR A 171 -8.63 -16.50 15.04
N GLN A 172 -9.06 -17.76 15.15
CA GLN A 172 -9.17 -18.46 16.44
C GLN A 172 -7.82 -18.63 17.15
N GLU A 173 -6.76 -18.92 16.39
CA GLU A 173 -5.42 -19.15 16.97
C GLU A 173 -4.72 -17.84 17.33
N TRP A 174 -4.94 -16.75 16.57
CA TRP A 174 -4.10 -15.56 16.65
C TRP A 174 -4.79 -14.34 17.28
N ASP A 175 -6.12 -14.30 17.37
CA ASP A 175 -6.84 -13.13 17.88
C ASP A 175 -6.40 -12.75 19.30
N ALA A 176 -6.21 -13.72 20.20
CA ALA A 176 -5.81 -13.48 21.58
C ALA A 176 -4.44 -12.78 21.69
N ALA A 177 -3.50 -13.10 20.80
CA ALA A 177 -2.15 -12.53 20.82
C ALA A 177 -2.04 -11.24 19.99
N ARG A 178 -2.79 -11.15 18.88
CA ARG A 178 -2.64 -10.11 17.85
C ARG A 178 -3.81 -9.14 17.76
N ASN A 179 -4.86 -9.35 18.55
CA ASN A 179 -6.06 -8.53 18.59
C ASN A 179 -6.71 -8.34 17.20
N LEU A 180 -6.86 -9.44 16.45
CA LEU A 180 -7.40 -9.42 15.09
C LEU A 180 -8.83 -8.88 15.05
N SER A 181 -9.64 -9.15 16.07
CA SER A 181 -10.99 -8.61 16.28
C SER A 181 -11.03 -7.07 16.38
N HIS A 182 -9.91 -6.42 16.69
CA HIS A 182 -9.79 -4.96 16.67
C HIS A 182 -9.42 -4.40 15.29
N LEU A 183 -9.29 -5.24 14.26
CA LEU A 183 -9.10 -4.80 12.88
C LEU A 183 -10.42 -4.94 12.11
N PRO A 184 -10.90 -3.88 11.43
CA PRO A 184 -12.16 -3.96 10.68
C PRO A 184 -12.19 -5.12 9.68
N ASN A 185 -11.07 -5.39 9.03
CA ASN A 185 -10.98 -6.42 8.01
C ASN A 185 -11.28 -7.82 8.56
N PHE A 186 -10.65 -8.24 9.66
CA PHE A 186 -10.98 -9.52 10.30
C PHE A 186 -12.38 -9.54 10.92
N ALA A 187 -12.76 -8.46 11.61
CA ALA A 187 -14.06 -8.40 12.29
C ALA A 187 -15.24 -8.61 11.34
N PHE A 188 -15.13 -8.15 10.09
CA PHE A 188 -16.17 -8.35 9.08
C PHE A 188 -15.94 -9.58 8.18
N SER A 189 -14.71 -9.88 7.78
CA SER A 189 -14.43 -10.97 6.84
C SER A 189 -14.50 -12.37 7.48
N VAL A 190 -14.22 -12.50 8.78
CA VAL A 190 -14.35 -13.78 9.51
C VAL A 190 -15.80 -14.25 9.59
N PRO A 191 -16.78 -13.44 10.09
CA PRO A 191 -18.17 -13.87 10.07
C PRO A 191 -18.70 -14.09 8.64
N LEU A 192 -18.22 -13.33 7.65
CA LEU A 192 -18.55 -13.56 6.24
C LEU A 192 -18.07 -14.94 5.76
N ALA A 193 -16.82 -15.32 6.07
CA ALA A 193 -16.30 -16.65 5.77
C ALA A 193 -17.11 -17.75 6.47
N MET A 194 -17.48 -17.54 7.74
CA MET A 194 -18.33 -18.48 8.48
C MET A 194 -19.72 -18.62 7.84
N PHE A 195 -20.32 -17.52 7.40
CA PHE A 195 -21.58 -17.53 6.66
C PHE A 195 -21.50 -18.42 5.41
N HIS A 196 -20.50 -18.21 4.55
CA HIS A 196 -20.32 -19.04 3.34
C HIS A 196 -20.09 -20.52 3.68
N MET A 197 -19.31 -20.83 4.73
CA MET A 197 -19.11 -22.21 5.18
C MET A 197 -20.41 -22.88 5.62
N THR A 198 -21.29 -22.15 6.30
CA THR A 198 -22.60 -22.68 6.73
C THR A 198 -23.55 -22.90 5.55
N GLN A 199 -23.53 -22.02 4.54
CA GLN A 199 -24.33 -22.20 3.33
C GLN A 199 -23.86 -23.41 2.51
N ALA A 200 -22.55 -23.63 2.42
CA ALA A 200 -21.97 -24.77 1.73
C ALA A 200 -22.16 -26.12 2.47
N GLY A 201 -22.69 -26.11 3.70
CA GLY A 201 -22.81 -27.31 4.53
C GLY A 201 -21.47 -27.93 4.93
N SER A 202 -20.37 -27.17 4.81
CA SER A 202 -18.99 -27.68 4.89
C SER A 202 -18.49 -27.86 6.34
N SER A 203 -19.12 -27.21 7.33
CA SER A 203 -18.64 -27.20 8.72
C SER A 203 -19.67 -27.65 9.74
N THR A 204 -19.29 -28.63 10.57
CA THR A 204 -20.04 -29.07 11.76
C THR A 204 -19.76 -28.21 13.00
N VAL A 205 -18.67 -27.44 12.99
CA VAL A 205 -18.20 -26.64 14.14
C VAL A 205 -18.70 -25.19 14.07
N THR A 206 -18.88 -24.67 12.86
CA THR A 206 -19.32 -23.29 12.60
C THR A 206 -20.84 -23.25 12.53
N THR A 207 -21.48 -22.46 13.40
CA THR A 207 -22.94 -22.27 13.36
C THR A 207 -23.32 -20.93 12.75
N MET A 208 -24.48 -20.86 12.10
CA MET A 208 -25.03 -19.61 11.56
C MET A 208 -25.23 -18.57 12.67
N ALA A 209 -25.62 -19.01 13.87
CA ALA A 209 -25.80 -18.14 15.03
C ALA A 209 -24.49 -17.48 15.47
N GLU A 210 -23.37 -18.18 15.35
CA GLU A 210 -22.05 -17.62 15.68
C GLU A 210 -21.59 -16.59 14.64
N ALA A 211 -21.85 -16.85 13.35
CA ALA A 211 -21.60 -15.87 12.28
C ALA A 211 -22.44 -14.60 12.48
N ASP A 212 -23.73 -14.75 12.81
CA ASP A 212 -24.63 -13.64 13.15
C ASP A 212 -24.10 -12.84 14.36
N ARG A 213 -23.71 -13.52 15.44
CA ARG A 213 -23.17 -12.90 16.65
C ARG A 213 -21.93 -12.06 16.36
N LEU A 214 -20.96 -12.62 15.63
CA LEU A 214 -19.72 -11.93 15.29
C LEU A 214 -19.95 -10.75 14.35
N LEU A 215 -20.86 -10.87 13.37
CA LEU A 215 -21.21 -9.74 12.51
C LEU A 215 -21.86 -8.59 13.32
N GLN A 216 -22.76 -8.91 14.25
CA GLN A 216 -23.36 -7.90 15.13
C GLN A 216 -22.31 -7.22 16.01
N GLU A 217 -21.34 -7.97 16.55
CA GLU A 217 -20.22 -7.39 17.31
C GLU A 217 -19.34 -6.50 16.43
N ALA A 218 -19.09 -6.88 15.18
CA ALA A 218 -18.37 -6.04 14.22
C ALA A 218 -19.12 -4.74 13.91
N LEU A 219 -20.45 -4.80 13.72
CA LEU A 219 -21.30 -3.61 13.50
C LEU A 219 -21.31 -2.68 14.73
N LEU A 220 -21.27 -3.24 15.94
CA LEU A 220 -21.16 -2.48 17.18
C LEU A 220 -19.77 -1.86 17.37
N MET A 221 -18.71 -2.61 17.06
CA MET A 221 -17.32 -2.15 17.18
C MET A 221 -16.97 -1.12 16.11
N PHE A 222 -17.48 -1.27 14.88
CA PHE A 222 -17.13 -0.47 13.71
C PHE A 222 -18.37 0.10 12.99
N PRO A 223 -19.18 0.95 13.65
CA PRO A 223 -20.40 1.50 13.05
C PRO A 223 -20.14 2.32 11.78
N GLY A 224 -18.95 2.92 11.66
CA GLY A 224 -18.56 3.71 10.50
C GLY A 224 -18.31 2.89 9.22
N ALA A 225 -18.34 1.56 9.26
CA ALA A 225 -18.15 0.72 8.08
C ALA A 225 -19.42 0.51 7.25
N LEU A 226 -20.60 0.54 7.89
CA LEU A 226 -21.86 0.14 7.25
C LEU A 226 -22.23 1.04 6.06
N MET A 227 -22.34 2.36 6.27
CA MET A 227 -22.78 3.24 5.18
C MET A 227 -21.79 3.30 4.01
N PRO A 228 -20.47 3.48 4.23
CA PRO A 228 -19.51 3.46 3.12
C PRO A 228 -19.53 2.15 2.34
N LEU A 229 -19.78 1.02 3.03
CA LEU A 229 -19.92 -0.28 2.39
C LEU A 229 -21.17 -0.33 1.49
N LEU A 230 -22.33 0.06 2.01
CA LEU A 230 -23.58 0.09 1.24
C LEU A 230 -23.48 1.03 0.03
N ASP A 231 -22.90 2.21 0.21
CA ASP A 231 -22.66 3.18 -0.87
C ASP A 231 -21.80 2.57 -1.99
N LYS A 232 -20.73 1.82 -1.63
CA LYS A 232 -19.88 1.11 -2.60
C LYS A 232 -20.56 -0.07 -3.27
N CYS A 233 -21.46 -0.75 -2.56
CA CYS A 233 -22.28 -1.80 -3.12
C CYS A 233 -23.39 -1.25 -4.05
N GLY A 234 -23.68 0.06 -4.00
CA GLY A 234 -24.77 0.68 -4.75
C GLY A 234 -26.14 0.37 -4.13
N ILE A 235 -26.19 0.16 -2.82
CA ILE A 235 -27.38 -0.26 -2.08
C ILE A 235 -27.88 0.91 -1.23
N GLN A 236 -29.16 1.23 -1.36
CA GLN A 236 -29.77 2.27 -0.56
C GLN A 236 -30.15 1.73 0.82
N ALA A 237 -29.60 2.32 1.88
CA ALA A 237 -29.96 1.97 3.24
C ALA A 237 -31.39 2.40 3.59
N ASP A 238 -32.04 1.66 4.49
CA ASP A 238 -33.35 2.02 5.03
C ASP A 238 -33.29 3.38 5.74
N SER A 239 -34.40 4.13 5.66
CA SER A 239 -34.52 5.44 6.33
C SER A 239 -34.29 5.37 7.84
N GLU A 240 -34.60 4.23 8.46
CA GLU A 240 -34.34 3.97 9.88
C GLU A 240 -32.84 3.96 10.19
N VAL A 241 -32.03 3.28 9.36
CA VAL A 241 -30.57 3.17 9.51
C VAL A 241 -29.90 4.53 9.28
N ILE A 242 -30.31 5.26 8.23
CA ILE A 242 -29.75 6.57 7.88
C ILE A 242 -29.95 7.60 9.01
N LYS A 243 -31.12 7.59 9.63
CA LYS A 243 -31.48 8.51 10.73
C LYS A 243 -31.01 8.02 12.09
N HIS A 244 -30.53 6.78 12.19
CA HIS A 244 -30.11 6.19 13.46
C HIS A 244 -28.86 6.91 13.98
N THR A 245 -28.87 7.28 15.26
CA THR A 245 -27.76 8.02 15.89
C THR A 245 -26.43 7.28 15.83
N TYR A 246 -26.46 5.95 15.85
CA TYR A 246 -25.27 5.10 15.89
C TYR A 246 -24.62 4.82 14.51
N PHE A 247 -25.41 4.79 13.42
CA PHE A 247 -24.93 4.48 12.07
C PHE A 247 -24.92 5.70 11.13
N GLY A 248 -25.67 6.75 11.49
CA GLY A 248 -25.79 7.98 10.72
C GLY A 248 -24.54 8.86 10.74
N ALA A 249 -24.60 9.97 10.00
CA ALA A 249 -23.46 10.84 9.71
C ALA A 249 -22.76 11.41 10.96
N VAL A 250 -23.49 11.68 12.04
CA VAL A 250 -22.93 12.23 13.28
C VAL A 250 -22.02 11.23 13.98
N ALA A 251 -22.42 9.96 14.08
CA ALA A 251 -21.54 8.93 14.66
C ALA A 251 -20.29 8.71 13.82
N GLN A 252 -20.37 8.89 12.50
CA GLN A 252 -19.22 8.77 11.62
C GLN A 252 -18.23 9.92 11.80
N SER A 253 -18.71 11.16 11.96
CA SER A 253 -17.84 12.32 12.15
C SER A 253 -17.04 12.23 13.44
N GLU A 254 -17.62 11.68 14.51
CA GLU A 254 -16.97 11.48 15.81
C GLU A 254 -15.92 10.35 15.84
N GLN A 255 -15.83 9.50 14.81
CA GLN A 255 -14.84 8.42 14.82
C GLN A 255 -13.41 8.95 14.66
N PRO A 256 -12.43 8.33 15.34
CA PRO A 256 -11.02 8.67 15.18
C PRO A 256 -10.55 8.55 13.72
N THR A 257 -9.68 9.46 13.28
CA THR A 257 -9.18 9.51 11.89
C THR A 257 -8.48 8.21 11.47
N ALA A 258 -7.64 7.64 12.33
CA ALA A 258 -6.95 6.38 12.05
C ALA A 258 -7.95 5.22 11.80
N LEU A 259 -9.06 5.20 12.55
CA LEU A 259 -10.10 4.21 12.34
C LEU A 259 -10.84 4.42 11.02
N LYS A 260 -11.17 5.67 10.67
CA LYS A 260 -11.78 6.00 9.36
C LYS A 260 -10.90 5.50 8.21
N GLN A 261 -9.58 5.67 8.31
CA GLN A 261 -8.64 5.18 7.29
C GLN A 261 -8.63 3.66 7.16
N LEU A 262 -8.63 2.93 8.29
CA LEU A 262 -8.71 1.46 8.30
C LEU A 262 -10.04 0.95 7.71
N VAL A 263 -11.14 1.61 8.06
CA VAL A 263 -12.47 1.28 7.52
C VAL A 263 -12.52 1.55 6.01
N SER A 264 -12.04 2.71 5.55
CA SER A 264 -11.96 3.02 4.12
C SER A 264 -11.09 2.04 3.36
N LEU A 265 -9.97 1.61 3.94
CA LEU A 265 -9.09 0.60 3.36
C LEU A 265 -9.81 -0.74 3.22
N TYR A 266 -10.48 -1.19 4.28
CA TYR A 266 -11.26 -2.42 4.27
C TYR A 266 -12.38 -2.37 3.23
N VAL A 267 -13.22 -1.33 3.27
CA VAL A 267 -14.37 -1.17 2.37
C VAL A 267 -13.92 -1.08 0.91
N GLY A 268 -12.92 -0.23 0.61
CA GLY A 268 -12.41 -0.07 -0.75
C GLY A 268 -11.88 -1.37 -1.35
N ARG A 269 -11.35 -2.28 -0.52
CA ARG A 269 -10.86 -3.60 -0.94
C ARG A 269 -11.97 -4.65 -1.01
N ASN A 270 -12.80 -4.76 0.02
CA ASN A 270 -13.67 -5.91 0.26
C ASN A 270 -15.11 -5.72 -0.25
N TYR A 271 -15.56 -4.52 -0.63
CA TYR A 271 -16.97 -4.27 -0.96
C TYR A 271 -17.57 -5.24 -2.00
N VAL A 272 -16.77 -5.75 -2.94
CA VAL A 272 -17.23 -6.69 -3.96
C VAL A 272 -17.77 -7.99 -3.33
N LEU A 273 -17.16 -8.45 -2.23
CA LEU A 273 -17.57 -9.65 -1.49
C LEU A 273 -18.95 -9.49 -0.84
N TRP A 274 -19.38 -8.25 -0.63
CA TRP A 274 -20.66 -7.94 -0.01
C TRP A 274 -21.78 -7.77 -1.05
N LYS A 275 -21.50 -7.79 -2.35
CA LYS A 275 -22.52 -7.54 -3.38
C LYS A 275 -23.47 -8.72 -3.60
N GLU A 276 -23.17 -9.89 -3.06
CA GLU A 276 -24.00 -11.08 -3.21
C GLU A 276 -25.37 -10.88 -2.53
N PRO A 277 -26.50 -11.16 -3.22
CA PRO A 277 -27.83 -10.90 -2.67
C PRO A 277 -28.10 -11.59 -1.33
N GLU A 278 -27.56 -12.78 -1.15
CA GLU A 278 -27.68 -13.57 0.07
C GLU A 278 -26.91 -12.92 1.24
N VAL A 279 -25.69 -12.42 0.95
CA VAL A 279 -24.86 -11.68 1.90
C VAL A 279 -25.51 -10.36 2.31
N ILE A 280 -26.14 -9.64 1.37
CA ILE A 280 -26.89 -8.42 1.66
C ILE A 280 -28.11 -8.69 2.52
N SER A 281 -28.89 -9.72 2.18
CA SER A 281 -30.07 -10.13 2.97
C SER A 281 -29.67 -10.56 4.39
N TRP A 282 -28.51 -11.21 4.52
CA TRP A 282 -27.90 -11.57 5.79
C TRP A 282 -27.44 -10.34 6.59
N LEU A 283 -26.77 -9.39 5.94
CA LEU A 283 -26.34 -8.13 6.53
C LEU A 283 -27.53 -7.33 7.05
N GLU A 284 -28.59 -7.16 6.25
CA GLU A 284 -29.79 -6.42 6.62
C GLU A 284 -30.44 -6.97 7.90
N ARG A 285 -30.53 -8.30 8.00
CA ARG A 285 -31.06 -8.97 9.20
C ARG A 285 -30.24 -8.66 10.45
N ASN A 286 -28.91 -8.72 10.33
CA ASN A 286 -28.00 -8.45 11.43
C ASN A 286 -27.92 -6.97 11.81
N VAL A 287 -28.09 -6.06 10.85
CA VAL A 287 -28.24 -4.62 11.12
C VAL A 287 -29.51 -4.36 11.94
N LYS A 288 -30.65 -4.95 11.56
CA LYS A 288 -31.91 -4.82 12.31
C LYS A 288 -31.76 -5.35 13.74
N GLU A 289 -31.11 -6.48 13.93
CA GLU A 289 -30.86 -7.03 15.27
C GLU A 289 -29.91 -6.15 16.09
N THR A 290 -28.87 -5.60 15.44
CA THR A 290 -27.95 -4.66 16.09
C THR A 290 -28.67 -3.39 16.55
N ILE A 291 -29.59 -2.86 15.75
CA ILE A 291 -30.43 -1.70 16.14
C ILE A 291 -31.29 -2.03 17.37
N LYS A 292 -31.87 -3.23 17.45
CA LYS A 292 -32.62 -3.66 18.65
C LYS A 292 -31.72 -3.73 19.88
N ARG A 293 -30.51 -4.29 19.75
CA ARG A 293 -29.53 -4.34 20.85
C ARG A 293 -29.16 -2.94 21.35
N ILE A 294 -28.94 -2.00 20.43
CA ILE A 294 -28.66 -0.60 20.78
C ILE A 294 -29.86 0.04 21.50
N SER A 295 -31.07 -0.16 20.97
CA SER A 295 -32.32 0.35 21.57
C SER A 295 -32.56 -0.21 22.98
N ASN A 296 -32.12 -1.45 23.24
CA ASN A 296 -32.18 -2.09 24.55
C ASN A 296 -31.05 -1.64 25.50
N ASN A 297 -30.25 -0.63 25.14
CA ASN A 297 -29.10 -0.14 25.92
C ASN A 297 -28.07 -1.23 26.27
N ASP A 298 -27.71 -2.07 25.29
CA ASP A 298 -26.66 -3.06 25.46
C ASP A 298 -25.35 -2.41 25.97
N SER A 299 -24.83 -2.93 27.09
CA SER A 299 -23.58 -2.48 27.71
C SER A 299 -22.38 -2.50 26.77
N ALA A 300 -22.39 -3.38 25.75
CA ALA A 300 -21.33 -3.50 24.77
C ALA A 300 -21.13 -2.22 23.96
N VAL A 301 -22.19 -1.44 23.70
CA VAL A 301 -22.14 -0.21 22.88
C VAL A 301 -21.18 0.81 23.49
N LYS A 302 -21.31 1.06 24.80
CA LYS A 302 -20.44 2.01 25.54
C LYS A 302 -19.00 1.49 25.61
N SER A 303 -18.83 0.21 25.92
CA SER A 303 -17.53 -0.46 25.95
C SER A 303 -16.78 -0.32 24.62
N TYR A 304 -17.46 -0.56 23.48
CA TYR A 304 -16.84 -0.42 22.17
C TYR A 304 -16.52 1.04 21.82
N GLN A 305 -17.36 2.00 22.21
CA GLN A 305 -17.06 3.42 22.03
C GLN A 305 -15.78 3.83 22.77
N GLU A 306 -15.60 3.38 24.01
CA GLU A 306 -14.39 3.63 24.80
C GLU A 306 -13.16 2.94 24.20
N LYS A 307 -13.31 1.67 23.78
CA LYS A 307 -12.25 0.92 23.08
C LYS A 307 -11.78 1.67 21.83
N ARG A 308 -12.70 2.17 21.00
CA ARG A 308 -12.34 2.95 19.79
C ARG A 308 -11.52 4.19 20.14
N LYS A 309 -11.93 4.95 21.15
CA LYS A 309 -11.20 6.16 21.58
C LYS A 309 -9.79 5.85 22.11
N LYS A 310 -9.61 4.70 22.76
CA LYS A 310 -8.32 4.27 23.31
C LYS A 310 -7.38 3.68 22.25
N LEU A 311 -7.90 2.85 21.36
CA LEU A 311 -7.08 2.05 20.43
C LEU A 311 -6.62 2.82 19.19
N TYR A 312 -7.44 3.75 18.66
CA TYR A 312 -7.18 4.39 17.35
C TYR A 312 -6.73 5.86 17.48
N GLN A 313 -5.88 6.18 18.45
CA GLN A 313 -5.40 7.55 18.68
C GLN A 313 -4.48 8.07 17.56
N GLY A 314 -3.77 7.18 16.87
CA GLY A 314 -2.88 7.50 15.78
C GLY A 314 -2.73 6.32 14.84
N LEU A 315 -2.21 6.57 13.64
CA LEU A 315 -1.97 5.55 12.63
C LEU A 315 -0.51 5.05 12.74
N PRO A 316 -0.28 3.77 13.06
CA PRO A 316 1.05 3.16 13.02
C PRO A 316 1.72 3.30 11.65
N ARG A 317 3.06 3.45 11.64
CA ARG A 317 3.83 3.69 10.41
C ARG A 317 3.71 2.55 9.38
N ASN A 318 3.67 1.29 9.84
CA ASN A 318 3.46 0.13 8.97
C ASN A 318 2.08 0.14 8.31
N ILE A 319 1.03 0.53 9.03
CA ILE A 319 -0.32 0.70 8.46
C ILE A 319 -0.33 1.86 7.44
N ALA A 320 0.28 3.00 7.77
CA ALA A 320 0.39 4.11 6.82
C ALA A 320 1.10 3.69 5.53
N ARG A 321 2.19 2.92 5.64
CA ARG A 321 2.92 2.34 4.51
C ARG A 321 2.05 1.40 3.69
N HIS A 322 1.27 0.53 4.34
CA HIS A 322 0.35 -0.37 3.65
C HIS A 322 -0.68 0.40 2.82
N ILE A 323 -1.27 1.47 3.36
CA ILE A 323 -2.27 2.25 2.64
C ILE A 323 -1.64 2.91 1.39
N LEU A 324 -0.45 3.50 1.53
CA LEU A 324 0.30 4.08 0.39
C LEU A 324 0.60 3.04 -0.69
N LEU A 325 1.10 1.86 -0.29
CA LEU A 325 1.42 0.79 -1.23
C LEU A 325 0.16 0.23 -1.92
N SER A 326 -0.94 0.09 -1.17
CA SER A 326 -2.21 -0.46 -1.67
C SER A 326 -2.87 0.41 -2.73
N ASN A 327 -2.62 1.74 -2.74
CA ASN A 327 -3.20 2.69 -3.70
C ASN A 327 -4.74 2.59 -3.82
N ILE A 328 -5.42 2.36 -2.70
CA ILE A 328 -6.88 2.33 -2.65
C ILE A 328 -7.40 3.76 -2.56
N LYS A 329 -8.18 4.20 -3.56
CA LYS A 329 -8.61 5.59 -3.73
C LYS A 329 -9.38 6.13 -2.53
N GLU A 330 -10.12 5.26 -1.84
CA GLU A 330 -10.96 5.59 -0.69
C GLU A 330 -10.15 5.80 0.58
N ALA A 331 -8.97 5.18 0.67
CA ALA A 331 -8.10 5.21 1.84
C ALA A 331 -6.99 6.24 1.63
N ASN A 332 -7.29 7.51 1.93
CA ASN A 332 -6.28 8.56 1.88
C ASN A 332 -5.50 8.63 3.20
N VAL A 333 -4.17 8.59 3.11
CA VAL A 333 -3.29 8.79 4.26
C VAL A 333 -3.07 10.28 4.46
N THR A 334 -3.46 10.82 5.62
CA THR A 334 -2.87 12.06 6.12
C THR A 334 -1.48 11.72 6.64
N ILE A 335 -0.44 12.12 5.90
CA ILE A 335 0.95 11.86 6.27
C ILE A 335 1.21 12.58 7.61
N PRO A 336 1.83 11.90 8.61
CA PRO A 336 2.22 12.55 9.86
C PRO A 336 3.05 13.80 9.59
N GLN A 337 2.83 14.88 10.35
CA GLN A 337 3.48 16.18 10.12
C GLN A 337 5.01 16.09 10.08
N ASP A 338 5.59 15.18 10.87
CA ASP A 338 7.04 14.92 10.92
C ASP A 338 7.62 14.39 9.60
N LEU A 339 6.77 13.81 8.73
CA LEU A 339 7.15 13.25 7.42
C LEU A 339 6.57 14.05 6.25
N ALA A 340 5.78 15.10 6.52
CA ALA A 340 5.12 15.89 5.49
C ALA A 340 6.10 16.67 4.59
N ASN A 341 7.31 16.93 5.07
CA ASN A 341 8.33 17.72 4.36
C ASN A 341 9.32 16.86 3.55
N ALA A 342 9.26 15.53 3.64
CA ALA A 342 10.15 14.63 2.92
C ALA A 342 9.41 13.96 1.74
N PRO A 343 10.01 13.88 0.55
CA PRO A 343 9.40 13.16 -0.56
C PRO A 343 9.28 11.67 -0.21
N ILE A 344 8.10 11.10 -0.45
CA ILE A 344 7.85 9.67 -0.29
C ILE A 344 8.15 9.00 -1.62
N PHE A 345 9.14 8.12 -1.63
CA PHE A 345 9.50 7.35 -2.81
C PHE A 345 8.93 5.94 -2.77
N GLY A 346 8.72 5.37 -3.96
CA GLY A 346 8.18 4.03 -4.14
C GLY A 346 9.13 2.91 -3.72
N PHE A 347 10.44 3.17 -3.80
CA PHE A 347 11.49 2.21 -3.44
C PHE A 347 11.74 2.13 -1.92
N ASP A 348 11.30 3.10 -1.12
CA ASP A 348 11.43 3.08 0.35
C ASP A 348 10.32 3.92 1.02
N PRO A 349 9.06 3.47 0.97
CA PRO A 349 7.94 4.25 1.50
C PRO A 349 7.94 4.22 3.04
N LEU A 350 8.03 5.41 3.64
CA LEU A 350 8.00 5.64 5.09
C LEU A 350 8.96 4.70 5.85
N PRO A 351 10.29 4.82 5.72
CA PRO A 351 11.24 3.88 6.33
C PRO A 351 11.06 3.76 7.86
N PRO A 352 11.41 2.61 8.47
CA PRO A 352 11.42 2.45 9.93
C PRO A 352 12.28 3.52 10.62
N ALA A 353 11.88 3.97 11.81
CA ALA A 353 12.64 4.98 12.56
C ALA A 353 13.97 4.42 13.10
N ASP A 354 14.02 3.10 13.33
CA ASP A 354 15.13 2.30 13.79
C ASP A 354 15.84 1.58 12.63
N ALA A 355 15.90 2.22 11.46
CA ALA A 355 16.56 1.68 10.27
C ALA A 355 18.03 1.33 10.53
N ILE A 356 18.44 0.14 10.09
CA ILE A 356 19.83 -0.33 10.14
C ILE A 356 20.48 0.03 8.81
N VAL A 357 21.47 0.92 8.84
CA VAL A 357 22.19 1.40 7.66
C VAL A 357 23.51 0.64 7.54
N SER A 358 23.66 -0.19 6.51
CA SER A 358 24.92 -0.95 6.30
C SER A 358 25.99 -0.15 5.57
N TYR A 359 25.59 0.84 4.76
CA TYR A 359 26.50 1.76 4.09
C TYR A 359 25.87 3.14 3.91
N THR A 360 26.67 4.19 4.04
CA THR A 360 26.24 5.57 3.93
C THR A 360 26.72 6.19 2.63
N ARG A 361 25.83 6.93 1.98
CA ARG A 361 26.18 7.73 0.80
C ARG A 361 27.25 8.76 1.16
N PRO A 362 28.35 8.86 0.39
CA PRO A 362 29.34 9.92 0.59
C PRO A 362 28.66 11.28 0.53
N SER A 363 29.00 12.18 1.45
CA SER A 363 28.54 13.57 1.37
C SER A 363 28.93 14.14 0.02
N ARG A 364 27.98 14.74 -0.70
CA ARG A 364 28.31 15.49 -1.92
C ARG A 364 29.37 16.50 -1.51
N SER A 365 30.60 16.36 -2.03
CA SER A 365 31.48 17.51 -2.09
C SER A 365 30.71 18.51 -2.93
N GLN A 366 30.20 19.58 -2.32
CA GLN A 366 29.94 20.79 -3.08
C GLN A 366 31.30 21.14 -3.69
N GLN A 367 31.58 20.63 -4.89
CA GLN A 367 32.46 21.35 -5.77
C GLN A 367 31.77 22.69 -5.87
N SER A 368 32.42 23.71 -5.31
CA SER A 368 32.13 25.12 -5.51
C SER A 368 32.31 25.44 -7.00
N GLY A 369 31.54 24.77 -7.85
CA GLY A 369 31.33 25.11 -9.24
C GLY A 369 30.40 26.29 -9.21
N ASP A 370 31.01 27.46 -9.02
CA ASP A 370 30.51 28.79 -9.37
C ASP A 370 29.03 28.79 -9.79
N HIS A 371 28.13 28.63 -8.81
CA HIS A 371 26.70 28.87 -9.02
C HIS A 371 26.52 30.38 -9.02
N GLY A 372 27.09 31.03 -10.04
CA GLY A 372 26.87 32.42 -10.33
C GLY A 372 25.38 32.69 -10.48
N VAL A 373 25.01 33.94 -10.26
CA VAL A 373 23.65 34.53 -10.32
C VAL A 373 22.77 34.00 -11.48
N VAL A 374 23.40 33.56 -12.58
CA VAL A 374 22.77 32.92 -13.74
C VAL A 374 22.06 31.60 -13.39
N GLY A 375 22.64 30.75 -12.54
CA GLY A 375 21.99 29.48 -12.13
C GLY A 375 20.76 29.69 -11.25
N ALA A 376 20.77 30.73 -10.42
CA ALA A 376 19.61 31.14 -9.63
C ALA A 376 18.50 31.72 -10.52
N PHE A 377 18.87 32.46 -11.57
CA PHE A 377 17.94 32.98 -12.58
C PHE A 377 17.21 31.87 -13.33
N PHE A 378 17.91 30.82 -13.80
CA PHE A 378 17.25 29.70 -14.48
C PHE A 378 16.38 28.85 -13.54
N ARG A 379 16.72 28.74 -12.26
CA ARG A 379 15.83 28.13 -11.25
C ARG A 379 14.55 28.94 -11.03
N SER A 380 14.62 30.27 -11.14
CA SER A 380 13.45 31.15 -11.00
C SER A 380 12.49 31.08 -12.20
N LEU A 381 12.98 30.58 -13.34
CA LEU A 381 12.19 30.40 -14.56
C LEU A 381 11.54 29.01 -14.65
N LEU A 382 11.90 28.08 -13.76
CA LEU A 382 11.22 26.80 -13.66
C LEU A 382 9.90 27.00 -12.90
N PRO A 383 8.74 26.59 -13.46
CA PRO A 383 7.47 26.68 -12.77
C PRO A 383 7.58 25.86 -11.48
N SER A 384 7.58 26.57 -10.36
CA SER A 384 7.62 25.97 -9.05
C SER A 384 6.27 25.30 -8.81
N PHE A 385 6.23 23.96 -8.73
CA PHE A 385 5.15 23.23 -8.07
C PHE A 385 5.22 23.44 -6.54
N ASN A 386 5.27 24.70 -6.13
CA ASN A 386 4.95 25.11 -4.77
C ASN A 386 3.49 25.53 -4.82
N LEU A 387 2.61 24.73 -4.20
CA LEU A 387 1.27 25.18 -3.87
C LEU A 387 1.38 26.56 -3.17
N PRO A 388 0.65 27.60 -3.64
CA PRO A 388 0.66 28.89 -2.98
C PRO A 388 0.25 28.72 -1.51
N ALA A 389 1.05 29.28 -0.60
CA ALA A 389 0.78 29.31 0.83
C ALA A 389 -0.54 30.04 1.18
N ASP A 390 -1.21 30.68 0.22
CA ASP A 390 -2.50 31.35 0.40
C ASP A 390 -3.73 30.41 0.34
N ALA A 391 -3.54 29.10 0.10
CA ALA A 391 -4.62 28.11 0.24
C ALA A 391 -4.73 27.50 1.66
N VAL A 392 -3.80 27.85 2.57
CA VAL A 392 -3.82 27.43 3.97
C VAL A 392 -3.72 28.70 4.80
N GLY A 393 -4.83 29.14 5.40
CA GLY A 393 -4.94 30.42 6.12
C GLY A 393 -4.00 30.52 7.33
N ILE A 394 -2.73 30.80 7.07
CA ILE A 394 -1.69 31.03 8.07
C ILE A 394 -1.22 32.47 7.91
N GLN A 395 -1.78 33.36 8.73
CA GLN A 395 -1.18 34.67 8.97
C GLN A 395 0.11 34.48 9.76
N VAL A 396 1.26 34.63 9.10
CA VAL A 396 2.55 34.77 9.78
C VAL A 396 2.72 36.25 10.12
N ASN A 397 2.45 36.60 11.38
CA ASN A 397 2.95 37.84 11.98
C ASN A 397 4.46 37.67 12.21
N ASP A 398 5.29 38.36 11.44
CA ASP A 398 6.72 38.42 11.70
C ASP A 398 7.06 39.78 12.36
N PRO A 399 7.54 39.81 13.62
CA PRO A 399 7.82 41.04 14.33
C PRO A 399 9.30 41.44 14.18
N ALA A 400 9.73 41.84 12.98
CA ALA A 400 11.04 42.48 12.80
C ALA A 400 11.20 43.12 11.40
N ALA A 401 10.61 44.30 11.18
CA ALA A 401 11.09 45.23 10.15
C ALA A 401 10.51 46.64 10.37
N GLU A 402 11.23 47.47 11.11
CA GLU A 402 10.97 48.90 11.19
C GLU A 402 11.64 49.66 10.02
N HIS A 403 10.78 50.34 9.23
CA HIS A 403 10.98 51.58 8.45
C HIS A 403 11.68 51.59 7.06
N PRO A 404 11.37 52.55 6.14
CA PRO A 404 10.14 53.34 5.97
C PRO A 404 9.58 53.37 4.52
N ARG A 405 8.38 53.97 4.41
CA ARG A 405 7.51 54.17 3.24
C ARG A 405 8.17 54.68 1.93
N GLY A 406 7.73 54.11 0.81
CA GLY A 406 7.83 54.61 -0.57
C GLY A 406 6.69 54.04 -1.43
N ALA A 407 6.26 54.77 -2.46
CA ALA A 407 4.91 54.79 -3.02
C ALA A 407 4.55 53.75 -4.13
N GLU A 408 3.24 53.45 -4.20
CA GLU A 408 2.36 53.22 -5.37
C GLU A 408 2.60 52.10 -6.42
N GLY A 409 1.64 51.16 -6.48
CA GLY A 409 0.85 50.90 -7.70
C GLY A 409 1.19 49.68 -8.58
N ALA A 410 0.49 48.55 -8.41
CA ALA A 410 0.16 47.62 -9.51
C ALA A 410 -0.97 46.66 -9.12
N ALA A 411 -2.01 46.59 -9.96
CA ALA A 411 -3.21 45.78 -9.79
C ALA A 411 -2.95 44.27 -9.96
N ALA A 412 -3.50 43.45 -9.05
CA ALA A 412 -3.50 42.00 -9.15
C ALA A 412 -4.51 41.50 -10.20
N ARG A 413 -4.03 40.69 -11.15
CA ARG A 413 -4.84 40.01 -12.18
C ARG A 413 -5.09 38.58 -11.70
N ALA A 414 -6.36 38.19 -11.56
CA ALA A 414 -6.76 36.82 -11.24
C ALA A 414 -6.37 35.87 -12.40
N VAL A 415 -5.67 34.77 -12.08
CA VAL A 415 -5.31 33.72 -13.03
C VAL A 415 -6.48 32.74 -13.14
N ASP A 416 -6.92 32.50 -14.37
CA ASP A 416 -8.14 31.75 -14.72
C ASP A 416 -7.91 30.23 -14.57
N ALA A 417 -8.76 29.55 -13.79
CA ALA A 417 -8.62 28.12 -13.46
C ALA A 417 -8.78 27.18 -14.68
N SER A 418 -9.26 27.72 -15.79
CA SER A 418 -9.39 27.05 -17.09
C SER A 418 -8.04 26.74 -17.73
N ASP A 419 -7.04 27.61 -17.55
CA ASP A 419 -5.68 27.42 -18.12
C ASP A 419 -4.88 26.35 -17.37
N LEU A 420 -5.07 26.22 -16.05
CA LEU A 420 -4.43 25.18 -15.25
C LEU A 420 -4.98 23.78 -15.61
N ARG A 421 -6.29 23.67 -15.86
CA ARG A 421 -6.88 22.39 -16.26
C ARG A 421 -6.35 21.98 -17.64
N ARG A 422 -6.21 22.93 -18.55
CA ARG A 422 -5.67 22.70 -19.90
C ARG A 422 -4.18 22.34 -19.89
N SER A 423 -3.39 22.91 -18.98
CA SER A 423 -1.97 22.55 -18.83
C SER A 423 -1.78 21.15 -18.25
N VAL A 424 -2.63 20.73 -17.31
CA VAL A 424 -2.61 19.37 -16.76
C VAL A 424 -3.02 18.34 -17.82
N THR A 425 -4.04 18.60 -18.63
CA THR A 425 -4.40 17.70 -19.73
C THR A 425 -3.28 17.61 -20.77
N SER A 426 -2.65 18.74 -21.11
CA SER A 426 -1.52 18.76 -22.04
C SER A 426 -0.29 18.01 -21.52
N LEU A 427 -0.06 18.01 -20.20
CA LEU A 427 1.03 17.26 -19.57
C LEU A 427 0.74 15.75 -19.58
N LEU A 428 -0.49 15.35 -19.30
CA LEU A 428 -0.92 13.95 -19.36
C LEU A 428 -0.87 13.41 -20.79
N ASP A 429 -1.24 14.22 -21.78
CA ASP A 429 -1.11 13.88 -23.20
C ASP A 429 0.37 13.76 -23.61
N ALA A 430 1.24 14.64 -23.13
CA ALA A 430 2.68 14.54 -23.37
C ALA A 430 3.32 13.31 -22.69
N MET A 431 2.86 12.93 -21.50
CA MET A 431 3.29 11.69 -20.84
C MET A 431 2.80 10.44 -21.59
N ARG A 432 1.59 10.49 -22.14
CA ARG A 432 1.01 9.41 -22.96
C ARG A 432 1.75 9.23 -24.28
N ASP A 433 2.09 10.33 -24.96
CA ASP A 433 2.90 10.32 -26.19
C ASP A 433 4.33 9.86 -25.94
N LEU A 434 4.89 10.16 -24.75
CA LEU A 434 6.22 9.70 -24.36
C LEU A 434 6.23 8.19 -24.09
N LEU A 435 5.21 7.64 -23.41
CA LEU A 435 5.08 6.21 -23.16
C LEU A 435 4.89 5.39 -24.45
N ASN A 436 4.15 5.93 -25.42
CA ASN A 436 3.95 5.28 -26.73
C ASN A 436 5.25 5.15 -27.56
N ASN A 437 6.30 5.91 -27.23
CA ASN A 437 7.57 5.92 -27.97
C ASN A 437 8.70 5.15 -27.25
N ILE A 438 8.43 4.53 -26.09
CA ILE A 438 9.41 3.69 -25.39
C ILE A 438 9.32 2.26 -25.95
N HIS A 439 10.18 1.92 -26.91
CA HIS A 439 10.48 0.53 -27.22
C HIS A 439 11.67 0.07 -26.38
N LEU A 440 11.37 -0.69 -25.32
CA LEU A 440 12.38 -1.55 -24.69
C LEU A 440 12.62 -2.73 -25.64
N THR A 441 13.85 -2.87 -26.14
CA THR A 441 14.26 -3.99 -26.97
C THR A 441 14.11 -5.29 -26.16
N SER A 442 13.08 -6.09 -26.49
CA SER A 442 12.96 -7.46 -26.01
C SER A 442 13.90 -8.36 -26.81
N ASP A 443 15.18 -8.37 -26.44
CA ASP A 443 16.11 -9.40 -26.90
C ASP A 443 15.80 -10.71 -26.14
N VAL A 444 14.81 -11.43 -26.65
CA VAL A 444 14.64 -12.86 -26.36
C VAL A 444 15.44 -13.61 -27.43
N PRO A 445 16.45 -14.42 -27.08
CA PRO A 445 17.07 -15.33 -28.03
C PRO A 445 16.02 -16.36 -28.45
N ASN A 446 15.72 -16.42 -29.75
CA ASN A 446 14.88 -17.45 -30.33
C ASN A 446 15.68 -18.77 -30.35
N ASP A 447 15.46 -19.62 -29.36
CA ASP A 447 16.04 -20.96 -29.33
C ASP A 447 15.34 -21.87 -30.33
N GLY A 448 16.05 -22.20 -31.40
CA GLY A 448 16.18 -23.57 -31.91
C GLY A 448 15.02 -24.15 -32.71
N ASP A 449 15.08 -23.97 -34.03
CA ASP A 449 14.68 -25.05 -34.96
C ASP A 449 15.59 -26.25 -34.67
N VAL A 450 15.02 -27.29 -34.04
CA VAL A 450 15.67 -28.58 -33.87
C VAL A 450 15.31 -29.41 -35.10
N ASP A 451 16.32 -29.62 -35.95
CA ASP A 451 16.31 -30.63 -37.01
C ASP A 451 15.96 -31.99 -36.40
N SER A 452 14.88 -32.60 -36.89
CA SER A 452 14.58 -34.02 -36.70
C SER A 452 14.68 -34.72 -38.05
N ASP A 453 15.90 -35.11 -38.40
CA ASP A 453 16.14 -36.25 -39.28
C ASP A 453 15.83 -37.52 -38.46
N ASP A 454 14.72 -38.17 -38.77
CA ASP A 454 14.48 -39.56 -38.38
C ASP A 454 14.19 -40.35 -39.66
N GLU A 455 15.17 -41.17 -40.01
CA GLU A 455 15.19 -42.15 -41.08
C GLU A 455 13.99 -43.09 -40.99
N ARG A 456 13.26 -43.25 -42.10
CA ARG A 456 12.48 -44.44 -42.42
C ARG A 456 12.53 -44.70 -43.92
N GLU A 457 13.38 -45.62 -44.35
CA GLU A 457 13.08 -46.48 -45.48
C GLU A 457 13.60 -47.90 -45.18
N GLU A 458 12.69 -48.86 -45.38
CA GLU A 458 12.88 -50.32 -45.61
C GLU A 458 13.59 -51.21 -44.57
#